data_AF-A0A1M7F7M6-F1
#
_entry.id   AF-A0A1M7F7M6-F1
#
_cell.length_a   1.000
_cell.length_b   1.000
_cell.length_c   1.000
_cell.angle_alpha   90.00
_cell.angle_beta   90.00
_cell.angle_gamma   90.00
#
_symmetry.space_group_name_H-M   'P 1'
#
loop_
_entity.id
_entity.type
_entity.pdbx_description
1 polymer ?
#
loop_
_entity_poly.entity_id
_entity_poly.type
_entity_poly.pdbx_seq_one_letter_code
_entity_poly.pdbx_strand_id
1 'polypeptide(L)'
;MGGVEDSPAQSDILRRSGNSICRPACTSSTIGSLENFNGDIPMDQVLIEALEVDTVIGVYDWERSITQRLSLDLCLATDIRAAAERDDLSLTLDYDAISRRIGRFANEHDFALVETFAERLAAMLSEEFTIAWLRLTIRKPGAVANARAVGVMIERGSRPEMT
;
A
#
# COMPACT_ATOMS: atom_id res chain seq x y z
N MET A 1 -52.76 -17.72 -40.29
CA MET A 1 -53.34 -17.46 -41.63
C MET A 1 -53.09 -15.99 -41.96
N GLY A 2 -52.44 -15.53 -43.03
CA GLY A 2 -51.55 -16.14 -44.04
C GLY A 2 -50.15 -15.47 -43.96
N GLY A 3 -49.08 -15.91 -44.63
CA GLY A 3 -48.95 -16.30 -46.04
C GLY A 3 -49.11 -15.06 -46.91
N VAL A 4 -48.18 -14.60 -47.77
CA VAL A 4 -47.21 -15.31 -48.63
C VAL A 4 -46.16 -14.31 -49.16
N GLU A 5 -44.92 -14.79 -49.26
CA GLU A 5 -43.81 -14.57 -50.23
C GLU A 5 -43.79 -13.31 -51.14
N ASP A 6 -42.61 -12.68 -51.30
CA ASP A 6 -41.73 -12.92 -52.47
C ASP A 6 -40.57 -11.89 -52.58
N SER A 7 -39.38 -12.42 -52.89
CA SER A 7 -38.20 -11.70 -53.41
C SER A 7 -38.28 -11.68 -54.94
N PRO A 8 -37.63 -10.76 -55.70
CA PRO A 8 -36.25 -11.02 -56.15
C PRO A 8 -35.37 -9.80 -56.58
N ALA A 9 -34.06 -10.10 -56.77
CA ALA A 9 -33.11 -9.65 -57.82
C ALA A 9 -32.77 -8.14 -57.99
N GLN A 10 -31.52 -7.70 -57.72
CA GLN A 10 -30.27 -7.75 -58.54
C GLN A 10 -30.14 -6.68 -59.64
N SER A 11 -29.05 -5.88 -59.56
CA SER A 11 -28.20 -5.28 -60.62
C SER A 11 -27.43 -4.09 -59.98
N ASP A 12 -26.19 -3.73 -60.27
CA ASP A 12 -25.21 -4.17 -61.24
C ASP A 12 -23.81 -3.72 -60.78
N ILE A 13 -22.83 -4.44 -61.30
CA ILE A 13 -21.38 -4.29 -61.20
C ILE A 13 -20.93 -2.97 -61.89
N LEU A 14 -19.80 -2.37 -61.48
CA LEU A 14 -18.57 -2.17 -62.30
C LEU A 14 -17.65 -0.97 -61.92
N ARG A 15 -16.35 -1.30 -61.67
CA ARG A 15 -15.08 -0.51 -61.82
C ARG A 15 -14.85 0.67 -60.84
N ARG A 16 -13.67 0.84 -60.22
CA ARG A 16 -12.34 1.02 -60.84
C ARG A 16 -11.18 0.75 -59.86
N SER A 17 -10.12 0.19 -60.44
CA SER A 17 -8.74 0.09 -59.96
C SER A 17 -8.09 1.46 -59.68
N GLY A 18 -7.23 1.54 -58.65
CA GLY A 18 -6.45 2.74 -58.33
C GLY A 18 -5.35 2.47 -57.29
N ASN A 19 -4.23 1.96 -57.79
CA ASN A 19 -2.94 1.73 -57.14
C ASN A 19 -2.38 2.97 -56.41
N SER A 20 -1.95 2.86 -55.14
CA SER A 20 -0.89 3.73 -54.58
C SER A 20 -0.34 3.15 -53.26
N ILE A 21 0.66 2.28 -53.39
CA ILE A 21 1.57 1.95 -52.29
C ILE A 21 2.68 3.01 -52.35
N CYS A 22 2.56 4.06 -51.54
CA CYS A 22 3.64 5.00 -51.27
C CYS A 22 4.17 4.77 -49.85
N ARG A 23 5.34 4.14 -49.74
CA ARG A 23 6.34 4.50 -48.71
C ARG A 23 7.20 5.62 -49.32
N PRO A 24 7.66 6.62 -48.54
CA PRO A 24 8.91 6.42 -47.81
C PRO A 24 9.08 7.17 -46.46
N ALA A 25 9.99 6.59 -45.67
CA ALA A 25 10.99 7.19 -44.77
C ALA A 25 10.68 8.47 -43.95
N CYS A 26 10.69 8.31 -42.63
CA CYS A 26 11.24 9.27 -41.65
C CYS A 26 11.66 8.46 -40.41
N THR A 27 12.91 7.99 -40.35
CA THR A 27 14.05 8.62 -39.65
C THR A 27 13.99 8.52 -38.13
N SER A 28 14.95 7.75 -37.60
CA SER A 28 15.57 7.87 -36.29
C SER A 28 15.15 9.11 -35.49
N SER A 29 14.45 8.90 -34.39
CA SER A 29 14.51 9.79 -33.24
C SER A 29 14.07 9.02 -32.00
N THR A 30 15.07 8.59 -31.26
CA THR A 30 15.01 8.44 -29.80
C THR A 30 13.99 7.42 -29.31
N ILE A 31 14.37 6.13 -29.33
CA ILE A 31 14.04 5.29 -28.17
C ILE A 31 14.82 5.93 -27.03
N GLY A 32 14.18 6.89 -26.36
CA GLY A 32 14.65 7.38 -25.08
C GLY A 32 14.67 6.16 -24.18
N SER A 33 15.88 5.80 -23.75
CA SER A 33 16.11 4.89 -22.65
C SER A 33 15.05 5.15 -21.57
N LEU A 34 14.09 4.23 -21.45
CA LEU A 34 13.31 4.07 -20.22
C LEU A 34 14.27 3.42 -19.20
N GLU A 35 15.35 4.13 -18.88
CA GLU A 35 16.13 3.84 -17.70
C GLU A 35 15.31 4.32 -16.51
N ASN A 36 14.97 3.33 -15.68
CA ASN A 36 14.43 3.44 -14.33
C ASN A 36 12.90 3.45 -14.22
N PHE A 37 12.25 2.42 -14.78
CA PHE A 37 11.30 1.71 -13.92
C PHE A 37 12.15 0.92 -12.92
N ASN A 38 12.48 1.53 -11.79
CA ASN A 38 12.95 0.77 -10.64
C ASN A 38 11.80 -0.20 -10.30
N GLY A 39 11.96 -1.43 -10.77
CA GLY A 39 11.10 -2.54 -10.45
C GLY A 39 11.18 -2.74 -8.95
N ASP A 40 10.23 -2.15 -8.24
CA ASP A 40 9.83 -2.57 -6.91
C ASP A 40 9.41 -4.03 -7.03
N ILE A 41 10.37 -4.96 -6.95
CA ILE A 41 10.04 -6.37 -6.78
C ILE A 41 9.44 -6.45 -5.37
N PRO A 42 8.15 -6.77 -5.24
CA PRO A 42 7.50 -6.67 -3.95
C PRO A 42 8.07 -7.77 -3.04
N MET A 43 8.88 -7.37 -2.07
CA MET A 43 9.19 -8.22 -0.92
C MET A 43 7.87 -8.58 -0.22
N ASP A 44 7.77 -9.80 0.31
CA ASP A 44 6.57 -10.21 1.05
C ASP A 44 6.34 -9.28 2.25
N GLN A 45 5.08 -9.13 2.65
CA GLN A 45 4.67 -8.18 3.66
C GLN A 45 3.73 -8.84 4.65
N VAL A 46 3.99 -8.61 5.93
CA VAL A 46 3.05 -8.89 7.01
C VAL A 46 2.23 -7.63 7.26
N LEU A 47 0.91 -7.79 7.24
CA LEU A 47 -0.04 -6.70 7.44
C LEU A 47 -0.73 -6.84 8.80
N ILE A 48 -0.82 -5.74 9.51
CA ILE A 48 -1.64 -5.59 10.72
C ILE A 48 -2.56 -4.41 10.47
N GLU A 49 -3.86 -4.66 10.35
CA GLU A 49 -4.84 -3.62 10.01
C GLU A 49 -5.76 -3.32 11.18
N ALA A 50 -6.14 -2.05 11.32
CA ALA A 50 -7.07 -1.57 12.33
C ALA A 50 -6.73 -2.00 13.76
N LEU A 51 -5.43 -2.05 14.11
CA LEU A 51 -5.00 -2.32 15.48
C LEU A 51 -5.38 -1.13 16.36
N GLU A 52 -6.36 -1.35 17.23
CA GLU A 52 -6.82 -0.33 18.18
C GLU A 52 -5.95 -0.34 19.43
N VAL A 53 -5.43 0.83 19.80
CA VAL A 53 -4.69 1.03 21.05
C VAL A 53 -5.19 2.28 21.76
N ASP A 54 -5.28 2.18 23.08
CA ASP A 54 -5.58 3.33 23.93
C ASP A 54 -4.28 3.96 24.39
N THR A 55 -4.18 5.28 24.23
CA THR A 55 -3.02 6.06 24.67
C THR A 55 -3.44 7.46 25.08
N VAL A 56 -2.60 8.12 25.87
CA VAL A 56 -2.78 9.51 26.26
C VAL A 56 -2.04 10.37 25.24
N ILE A 57 -2.79 10.92 24.28
CA ILE A 57 -2.21 11.70 23.17
C ILE A 57 -2.90 13.04 22.94
N GLY A 58 -2.18 14.13 23.20
CA GLY A 58 -2.70 15.48 23.03
C GLY A 58 -1.78 16.58 23.51
N VAL A 59 -1.94 17.76 22.89
CA VAL A 59 -1.13 18.95 23.21
C VAL A 59 -1.70 19.68 24.43
N TYR A 60 -3.01 19.60 24.65
CA TYR A 60 -3.67 20.31 25.73
C TYR A 60 -3.66 19.52 27.04
N ASP A 61 -3.54 20.22 28.17
CA ASP A 61 -3.48 19.61 29.49
C ASP A 61 -4.70 18.74 29.84
N TRP A 62 -5.88 19.09 29.31
CA TRP A 62 -7.10 18.29 29.50
C TRP A 62 -7.06 16.96 28.72
N GLU A 63 -6.38 16.91 27.56
CA GLU A 63 -6.20 15.67 26.79
C GLU A 63 -5.28 14.70 27.51
N ARG A 64 -4.40 15.19 28.39
CA ARG A 64 -3.49 14.37 29.19
C ARG A 64 -4.19 13.60 30.31
N SER A 65 -5.47 13.88 30.54
CA SER A 65 -6.30 13.20 31.56
C SER A 65 -7.27 12.18 30.95
N ILE A 66 -7.30 12.04 29.62
CA ILE A 66 -8.27 11.21 28.90
C ILE A 66 -7.53 10.28 27.94
N THR A 67 -7.80 8.98 28.07
CA THR A 67 -7.33 7.97 27.10
C THR A 67 -8.07 8.13 25.79
N GLN A 68 -7.33 8.25 24.71
CA GLN A 68 -7.87 8.36 23.36
C GLN A 68 -7.47 7.11 22.56
N ARG A 69 -8.43 6.61 21.79
CA ARG A 69 -8.21 5.44 20.94
C ARG A 69 -7.54 5.85 19.65
N LEU A 70 -6.42 5.23 19.33
CA LEU A 70 -5.75 5.29 18.04
C LEU A 70 -5.99 3.99 17.27
N SER A 71 -6.09 4.09 15.96
CA SER A 71 -6.15 2.96 15.04
C SER A 71 -4.89 2.95 14.18
N LEU A 72 -4.16 1.85 14.23
CA LEU A 72 -2.88 1.68 13.56
C LEU A 72 -3.00 0.65 12.44
N ASP A 73 -2.45 0.99 11.28
CA ASP A 73 -2.22 0.06 10.18
C ASP A 73 -0.70 -0.07 9.97
N LEU A 74 -0.18 -1.29 10.02
CA LEU A 74 1.21 -1.61 9.80
C LEU A 74 1.37 -2.51 8.59
N CYS A 75 2.40 -2.23 7.81
CA CYS A 75 2.88 -3.10 6.76
C CYS A 75 4.38 -3.28 6.94
N LEU A 76 4.81 -4.51 7.21
CA LEU A 76 6.16 -4.85 7.62
C LEU A 76 6.73 -5.78 6.57
N ALA A 77 7.83 -5.39 5.93
CA ALA A 77 8.40 -6.22 4.90
C ALA A 77 9.28 -7.32 5.53
N THR A 78 9.06 -8.57 5.10
CA THR A 78 9.73 -9.77 5.61
C THR A 78 9.72 -10.86 4.55
N ASP A 79 10.71 -11.75 4.53
CA ASP A 79 10.70 -12.91 3.62
C ASP A 79 9.98 -14.07 4.29
N ILE A 80 8.79 -14.44 3.79
CA ILE A 80 7.98 -15.51 4.37
C ILE A 80 8.29 -16.89 3.79
N ARG A 81 9.16 -17.00 2.77
CA ARG A 81 9.40 -18.26 2.03
C ARG A 81 9.93 -19.35 2.96
N ALA A 82 10.92 -19.02 3.78
CA ALA A 82 11.53 -19.98 4.73
C ALA A 82 10.53 -20.45 5.80
N ALA A 83 9.65 -19.57 6.27
CA ALA A 83 8.61 -19.90 7.23
C ALA A 83 7.51 -20.76 6.60
N ALA A 84 7.09 -20.44 5.36
CA ALA A 84 6.08 -21.20 4.63
C ALA A 84 6.55 -22.63 4.25
N GLU A 85 7.84 -22.79 3.97
CA GLU A 85 8.42 -24.11 3.66
C GLU A 85 8.50 -25.03 4.88
N ARG A 86 8.70 -24.46 6.07
CA ARG A 86 8.98 -25.21 7.31
C ARG A 86 7.83 -25.22 8.31
N ASP A 87 6.79 -24.44 8.04
CA ASP A 87 5.67 -24.19 8.94
C ASP A 87 6.14 -23.82 10.36
N ASP A 88 7.15 -22.96 10.43
CA ASP A 88 7.83 -22.59 11.67
C ASP A 88 7.67 -21.09 11.96
N LEU A 89 6.93 -20.79 13.03
CA LEU A 89 6.67 -19.44 13.51
C LEU A 89 7.95 -18.69 13.93
N SER A 90 9.02 -19.40 14.30
CA SER A 90 10.30 -18.78 14.68
C SER A 90 11.07 -18.20 13.49
N LEU A 91 10.70 -18.58 12.27
CA LEU A 91 11.32 -18.11 11.03
C LEU A 91 10.53 -16.98 10.37
N THR A 92 9.42 -16.55 10.97
CA THR A 92 8.62 -15.43 10.48
C THR A 92 8.55 -14.31 11.51
N LEU A 93 8.03 -13.18 11.07
CA LEU A 93 7.80 -12.03 11.91
C LEU A 93 6.56 -12.28 12.80
N ASP A 94 6.75 -12.37 14.11
CA ASP A 94 5.67 -12.61 15.07
C ASP A 94 4.79 -11.36 15.24
N TYR A 95 3.69 -11.31 14.47
CA TYR A 95 2.71 -10.23 14.53
C TYR A 95 1.95 -10.14 15.87
N ASP A 96 1.85 -11.21 16.64
CA ASP A 96 1.22 -11.22 17.97
C ASP A 96 2.16 -10.57 18.99
N ALA A 97 3.44 -10.90 18.96
CA ALA A 97 4.46 -10.20 19.75
C ALA A 97 4.52 -8.71 19.42
N ILE A 98 4.48 -8.34 18.13
CA ILE A 98 4.46 -6.95 17.68
C ILE A 98 3.22 -6.22 18.18
N SER A 99 2.02 -6.81 18.01
CA SER A 99 0.76 -6.20 18.45
C SER A 99 0.75 -5.95 19.97
N ARG A 100 1.21 -6.92 20.76
CA ARG A 100 1.37 -6.75 22.22
C ARG A 100 2.40 -5.68 22.58
N ARG A 101 3.51 -5.62 21.85
CA ARG A 101 4.57 -4.64 22.08
C ARG A 101 4.11 -3.22 21.78
N ILE A 102 3.36 -3.02 20.69
CA ILE A 102 2.73 -1.74 20.33
C ILE A 102 1.75 -1.31 21.43
N GLY A 103 0.86 -2.20 21.87
CA GLY A 103 -0.09 -1.90 22.94
C GLY A 103 0.59 -1.49 24.24
N ARG A 104 1.70 -2.16 24.60
CA ARG A 104 2.50 -1.78 25.77
C ARG A 104 3.16 -0.41 25.59
N PHE A 105 3.80 -0.18 24.44
CA PHE A 105 4.44 1.09 24.11
C PHE A 105 3.45 2.28 24.18
N ALA A 106 2.22 2.08 23.71
CA ALA A 106 1.15 3.07 23.76
C ALA A 106 0.68 3.41 25.19
N ASN A 107 0.77 2.45 26.12
CA ASN A 107 0.41 2.64 27.53
C ASN A 107 1.57 3.20 28.37
N GLU A 108 2.82 2.92 28.02
CA GLU A 108 4.01 3.34 28.78
C GLU A 108 4.43 4.79 28.52
N HIS A 109 3.95 5.38 27.42
CA HIS A 109 4.41 6.68 26.97
C HIS A 109 3.25 7.64 26.68
N ASP A 110 3.36 8.83 27.28
CA ASP A 110 2.48 9.96 26.97
C ASP A 110 3.15 10.83 25.91
N PHE A 111 2.47 11.05 24.79
CA PHE A 111 2.98 11.90 23.71
C PHE A 111 2.07 13.08 23.44
N ALA A 112 2.67 14.23 23.13
CA ALA A 112 1.90 15.39 22.70
C ALA A 112 1.42 15.30 21.24
N LEU A 113 2.20 14.61 20.39
CA LEU A 113 2.04 14.59 18.93
C LEU A 113 1.99 13.16 18.39
N VAL A 114 1.11 12.93 17.42
CA VAL A 114 0.98 11.64 16.71
C VAL A 114 2.22 11.34 15.88
N GLU A 115 2.87 12.38 15.37
CA GLU A 115 4.13 12.31 14.64
C GLU A 115 5.25 11.74 15.52
N THR A 116 5.35 12.20 16.78
CA THR A 116 6.37 11.72 17.71
C THR A 116 6.11 10.27 18.12
N PHE A 117 4.83 9.93 18.35
CA PHE A 117 4.43 8.56 18.62
C PHE A 117 4.78 7.65 17.44
N ALA A 118 4.44 8.06 16.20
CA ALA A 118 4.74 7.30 14.99
C ALA A 118 6.25 7.07 14.79
N GLU A 119 7.05 8.13 14.93
CA GLU A 119 8.51 8.03 14.74
C GLU A 119 9.15 7.06 15.74
N ARG A 120 8.79 7.21 17.02
CA ARG A 120 9.37 6.37 18.08
C ARG A 120 8.88 4.93 17.99
N LEU A 121 7.62 4.72 17.61
CA LEU A 121 7.09 3.38 17.40
C LEU A 121 7.79 2.69 16.22
N ALA A 122 7.97 3.40 15.11
CA ALA A 122 8.70 2.87 13.95
C ALA A 122 10.16 2.52 14.30
N ALA A 123 10.87 3.41 15.00
CA ALA A 123 12.24 3.14 15.44
C ALA A 123 12.33 1.90 16.34
N MET A 124 11.45 1.80 17.34
CA MET A 124 11.38 0.65 18.25
C MET A 124 11.11 -0.66 17.49
N LEU A 125 10.15 -0.66 16.56
CA LEU A 125 9.84 -1.87 15.78
C LEU A 125 11.00 -2.28 14.86
N SER A 126 11.65 -1.32 14.20
CA SER A 126 12.83 -1.59 13.39
C SER A 126 13.98 -2.17 14.20
N GLU A 127 14.25 -1.64 15.39
CA GLU A 127 15.35 -2.08 16.27
C GLU A 127 15.09 -3.44 16.92
N GLU A 128 13.89 -3.67 17.46
CA GLU A 128 13.57 -4.90 18.21
C GLU A 128 13.32 -6.10 17.28
N PHE A 129 12.72 -5.88 16.11
CA PHE A 129 12.30 -6.96 15.21
C PHE A 129 13.13 -7.04 13.91
N THR A 130 14.20 -6.23 13.79
CA THR A 130 15.13 -6.22 12.64
C THR A 130 14.40 -6.07 11.29
N ILE A 131 13.43 -5.15 11.25
CA ILE A 131 12.58 -4.94 10.07
C ILE A 131 13.29 -4.02 9.09
N ALA A 132 13.55 -4.50 7.86
CA ALA A 132 14.26 -3.75 6.82
C ALA A 132 13.46 -2.56 6.29
N TRP A 133 12.14 -2.72 6.15
CA TRP A 133 11.22 -1.66 5.74
C TRP A 133 9.88 -1.83 6.44
N LEU A 134 9.31 -0.73 6.90
CA LEU A 134 7.97 -0.68 7.45
C LEU A 134 7.22 0.56 6.98
N ARG A 135 5.91 0.40 6.82
CA ARG A 135 4.94 1.49 6.67
C ARG A 135 3.98 1.45 7.84
N LEU A 136 3.85 2.59 8.51
CA LEU A 136 3.00 2.77 9.67
C LEU A 136 2.02 3.90 9.40
N THR A 137 0.74 3.60 9.49
CA THR A 137 -0.34 4.59 9.47
C THR A 137 -0.99 4.65 10.83
N ILE A 138 -1.16 5.85 11.36
CA ILE A 138 -1.82 6.09 12.64
C ILE A 138 -2.97 7.02 12.40
N ARG A 139 -4.15 6.63 12.88
CA ARG A 139 -5.41 7.36 12.72
C ARG A 139 -5.98 7.62 14.09
N LYS A 140 -6.30 8.88 14.36
CA LYS A 140 -7.05 9.37 15.52
C LYS A 140 -8.50 9.62 15.07
N PRO A 141 -9.42 8.65 15.25
CA PRO A 141 -10.84 8.86 14.98
C PRO A 141 -11.41 9.94 15.90
N GLY A 142 -12.34 10.76 15.39
CA GLY A 142 -13.04 11.76 16.21
C GLY A 142 -12.24 13.03 16.55
N ALA A 143 -11.00 13.18 16.08
CA ALA A 143 -10.22 14.41 16.29
C ALA A 143 -10.82 15.63 15.57
N VAL A 144 -11.49 15.43 14.43
CA VAL A 144 -12.14 16.49 13.64
C VAL A 144 -13.57 16.06 13.37
N ALA A 145 -14.55 16.88 13.76
CA ALA A 145 -15.98 16.55 13.72
C ALA A 145 -16.49 16.13 12.32
N ASN A 146 -15.88 16.67 11.26
CA ASN A 146 -16.28 16.42 9.87
C ASN A 146 -15.42 15.37 9.15
N ALA A 147 -14.52 14.67 9.85
CA ALA A 147 -13.67 13.64 9.27
C ALA A 147 -13.84 12.32 10.02
N ARG A 148 -13.82 11.19 9.28
CA ARG A 148 -13.86 9.85 9.89
C ARG A 148 -12.70 9.64 10.85
N ALA A 149 -11.50 10.03 10.41
CA ALA A 149 -10.29 10.05 11.21
C ALA A 149 -9.26 10.97 10.55
N VAL A 150 -8.32 11.47 11.35
CA VAL A 150 -7.13 12.19 10.88
C VAL A 150 -5.89 11.49 11.41
N GLY A 151 -4.75 11.70 10.79
CA GLY A 151 -3.50 11.18 11.31
C GLY A 151 -2.40 11.17 10.27
N VAL A 152 -1.40 10.33 10.49
CA VAL A 152 -0.14 10.36 9.74
C VAL A 152 0.21 9.00 9.19
N MET A 153 0.87 8.98 8.05
CA MET A 153 1.44 7.77 7.45
C MET A 153 2.93 8.03 7.22
N ILE A 154 3.76 7.11 7.71
CA ILE A 154 5.22 7.17 7.58
C ILE A 154 5.75 5.86 7.02
N GLU A 155 6.86 5.95 6.29
CA GLU A 155 7.63 4.80 5.82
C GLU A 155 9.06 4.94 6.32
N ARG A 156 9.63 3.86 6.88
CA ARG A 156 10.99 3.84 7.42
C ARG A 156 11.71 2.59 6.95
N GLY A 157 13.03 2.71 6.80
CA GLY A 157 13.90 1.65 6.32
C GLY A 157 14.13 1.69 4.80
N SER A 158 14.85 0.69 4.31
CA SER A 158 15.18 0.52 2.90
C SER A 158 14.39 -0.65 2.36
N ARG A 159 13.62 -0.43 1.28
CA ARG A 159 12.98 -1.54 0.56
C ARG A 159 14.11 -2.35 -0.07
N PRO A 160 14.40 -3.58 0.39
CA PRO A 160 15.46 -4.34 -0.23
C PRO A 160 15.01 -4.72 -1.64
N GLU A 161 15.88 -4.44 -2.61
CA GLU A 161 15.70 -4.90 -3.97
C GLU A 161 15.91 -6.42 -4.00
N MET A 162 14.97 -7.16 -4.58
CA MET A 162 15.13 -8.61 -4.74
C MET A 162 16.26 -8.85 -5.74
N THR A 163 17.46 -9.19 -5.25
CA THR A 163 18.63 -9.55 -6.08
C THR A 163 18.58 -11.03 -6.45
#